data_AF-A0A482U987-F1
#
_entry.id   AF-A0A482U987-F1
#
_cell.length_a   1.000
_cell.length_b   1.000
_cell.length_c   1.000
_cell.angle_alpha   90.00
_cell.angle_beta   90.00
_cell.angle_gamma   90.00
#
_symmetry.space_group_name_H-M   'P 1'
#
loop_
_entity.id
_entity.type
_entity.pdbx_description
1 polymer ?
#
loop_
_entity_poly.entity_id
_entity_poly.type
_entity_poly.pdbx_seq_one_letter_code
_entity_poly.pdbx_strand_id
1 'polypeptide(L)'
;MTSLARLKFYATQPHACSYLPDEQATTLFLDPSQPMDAQVYAELSEMGFRRSGDHLYRPHCQRCSACIPARIPVDAPALSRQQKRILKRNADLQFRCVRPAFSEELYTLYASYIEKRHADGDMYPPSREQFNTFLVRDLPFSRFYEFRLDGRLLAVAVTDVLPNGLSAVYTFYDPEEERRSLGRYAILWQIGEAARLGLKAVYLGYWIKNCRKMNYKTEYRPIELLVNQRWVTLS
;
A
#
# COMPACT_ATOMS: atom_id res chain seq x y z
N MET A 1 -3.21 -24.48 17.65
CA MET A 1 -4.18 -24.65 16.55
C MET A 1 -4.38 -23.29 15.93
N THR A 2 -3.93 -23.08 14.69
CA THR A 2 -3.86 -21.75 14.06
C THR A 2 -5.25 -21.14 13.86
N SER A 3 -5.43 -19.92 14.36
CA SER A 3 -6.66 -19.09 14.30
C SER A 3 -7.32 -19.06 12.91
N LEU A 4 -6.50 -19.14 11.86
CA LEU A 4 -6.91 -19.05 10.45
C LEU A 4 -7.93 -20.10 9.98
N ALA A 5 -7.94 -21.29 10.57
CA ALA A 5 -8.80 -22.40 10.09
C ALA A 5 -10.31 -22.15 10.28
N ARG A 6 -10.67 -21.12 11.06
CA ARG A 6 -12.07 -20.72 11.32
C ARG A 6 -12.48 -19.47 10.55
N LEU A 7 -11.56 -18.89 9.76
CA LEU A 7 -11.88 -17.72 8.97
C LEU A 7 -12.83 -18.08 7.83
N LYS A 8 -13.84 -17.25 7.63
CA LYS A 8 -14.82 -17.38 6.54
C LYS A 8 -14.46 -16.37 5.47
N PHE A 9 -14.62 -16.79 4.23
CA PHE A 9 -14.31 -15.94 3.08
C PHE A 9 -15.47 -15.96 2.07
N TYR A 10 -15.70 -14.83 1.42
CA TYR A 10 -16.67 -14.70 0.34
C TYR A 10 -15.98 -14.21 -0.92
N ALA A 11 -16.39 -14.75 -2.06
CA ALA A 11 -15.92 -14.29 -3.36
C ALA A 11 -16.97 -13.37 -4.00
N THR A 12 -16.52 -12.32 -4.66
CA THR A 12 -17.39 -11.52 -5.52
C THR A 12 -17.84 -12.32 -6.73
N GLN A 13 -18.93 -11.90 -7.36
CA GLN A 13 -19.21 -12.32 -8.74
C GLN A 13 -18.10 -11.81 -9.70
N PRO A 14 -17.89 -12.48 -10.85
CA PRO A 14 -17.00 -12.00 -11.89
C PRO A 14 -17.38 -10.58 -12.35
N HIS A 15 -16.37 -9.72 -12.49
CA HIS A 15 -16.50 -8.35 -13.00
C HIS A 15 -15.29 -8.01 -13.88
N ALA A 16 -15.36 -6.91 -14.64
CA ALA A 16 -14.24 -6.45 -15.45
C ALA A 16 -12.99 -6.18 -14.59
N CYS A 17 -11.81 -6.61 -15.05
CA CYS A 17 -10.57 -6.37 -14.32
C CYS A 17 -10.12 -4.91 -14.46
N SER A 18 -9.82 -4.26 -13.33
CA SER A 18 -9.33 -2.86 -13.32
C SER A 18 -7.93 -2.68 -13.95
N TYR A 19 -7.21 -3.75 -14.25
CA TYR A 19 -5.82 -3.68 -14.75
C TYR A 19 -5.61 -4.25 -16.15
N LEU A 20 -6.41 -5.24 -16.54
CA LEU A 20 -6.27 -5.99 -17.79
C LEU A 20 -7.63 -5.98 -18.51
N PRO A 21 -7.79 -5.17 -19.59
CA PRO A 21 -9.09 -4.91 -20.21
C PRO A 21 -9.86 -6.17 -20.67
N ASP A 22 -9.14 -7.20 -21.09
CA ASP A 22 -9.72 -8.43 -21.64
C ASP A 22 -9.95 -9.53 -20.58
N GLU A 23 -9.68 -9.25 -19.30
CA GLU A 23 -9.77 -10.22 -18.21
C GLU A 23 -10.95 -9.97 -17.29
N GLN A 24 -11.47 -11.05 -16.70
CA GLN A 24 -12.44 -11.00 -15.61
C GLN A 24 -11.74 -11.16 -14.26
N ALA A 25 -12.19 -10.40 -13.27
CA ALA A 25 -11.72 -10.42 -11.91
C ALA A 25 -12.77 -11.00 -10.95
N THR A 26 -12.29 -11.76 -9.97
CA THR A 26 -13.04 -12.14 -8.78
C THR A 26 -12.15 -11.87 -7.58
N THR A 27 -12.72 -11.37 -6.49
CA THR A 27 -11.98 -11.01 -5.29
C THR A 27 -12.50 -11.81 -4.11
N LEU A 28 -11.59 -12.38 -3.34
CA LEU A 28 -11.88 -13.08 -2.10
C LEU A 28 -11.72 -12.09 -0.94
N PHE A 29 -12.77 -11.96 -0.12
CA PHE A 29 -12.81 -11.11 1.07
C PHE A 29 -12.87 -11.95 2.33
N LEU A 30 -12.21 -11.48 3.40
CA LEU A 30 -12.48 -11.95 4.75
C LEU A 30 -13.90 -11.52 5.16
N ASP A 31 -14.63 -12.41 5.84
CA ASP A 31 -15.95 -12.12 6.39
C ASP A 31 -15.89 -10.88 7.31
N PRO A 32 -16.66 -9.80 7.02
CA PRO A 32 -16.65 -8.57 7.82
C PRO A 32 -17.07 -8.75 9.28
N SER A 33 -17.76 -9.84 9.63
CA SER A 33 -18.08 -10.16 11.02
C SER A 33 -16.86 -10.59 11.84
N GLN A 34 -15.74 -10.89 11.18
CA GLN A 34 -14.51 -11.28 11.84
C GLN A 34 -13.69 -10.04 12.21
N PRO A 35 -13.18 -9.97 13.46
CA PRO A 35 -12.37 -8.85 13.87
C PRO A 35 -11.09 -8.79 13.03
N MET A 36 -10.84 -7.65 12.41
CA MET A 36 -9.57 -7.37 11.76
C MET A 36 -8.58 -6.88 12.81
N ASP A 37 -7.93 -7.82 13.51
CA ASP A 37 -6.80 -7.50 14.38
C ASP A 37 -5.45 -7.57 13.60
N ALA A 38 -4.40 -7.01 14.21
CA ALA A 38 -3.09 -6.90 13.57
C ALA A 38 -2.43 -8.27 13.31
N GLN A 39 -2.72 -9.28 14.14
CA GLN A 39 -2.13 -10.61 14.03
C GLN A 39 -2.79 -11.39 12.88
N VAL A 40 -4.13 -11.35 12.80
CA VAL A 40 -4.88 -11.92 11.68
C VAL A 40 -4.46 -11.29 10.37
N TYR A 41 -4.31 -9.96 10.33
CA TYR A 41 -3.87 -9.30 9.10
C TYR A 41 -2.41 -9.64 8.75
N ALA A 42 -1.50 -9.71 9.73
CA ALA A 42 -0.13 -10.18 9.48
C ALA A 42 -0.11 -11.56 8.81
N GLU A 43 -0.84 -12.52 9.36
CA GLU A 43 -0.93 -13.88 8.83
C GLU A 43 -1.54 -13.92 7.41
N LEU A 44 -2.63 -13.18 7.18
CA LEU A 44 -3.26 -13.12 5.86
C LEU A 44 -2.40 -12.38 4.83
N SER A 45 -1.59 -11.40 5.25
CA SER A 45 -0.70 -10.65 4.36
C SER A 45 0.40 -11.54 3.74
N GLU A 46 0.85 -12.57 4.46
CA GLU A 46 1.76 -13.62 3.96
C GLU A 46 1.10 -14.48 2.88
N MET A 47 -0.23 -14.64 2.95
CA MET A 47 -1.05 -15.33 1.95
C MET A 47 -1.53 -14.41 0.82
N GLY A 48 -0.98 -13.20 0.76
CA GLY A 48 -1.23 -12.23 -0.30
C GLY A 48 -2.43 -11.31 -0.06
N PHE A 49 -3.13 -11.36 1.08
CA PHE A 49 -4.22 -10.42 1.35
C PHE A 49 -3.72 -9.00 1.59
N ARG A 50 -4.53 -8.01 1.22
CA ARG A 50 -4.29 -6.57 1.41
C ARG A 50 -5.54 -5.91 1.97
N ARG A 51 -5.39 -4.72 2.54
CA ARG A 51 -6.52 -3.96 3.12
C ARG A 51 -7.05 -2.89 2.17
N SER A 52 -8.36 -2.70 2.18
CA SER A 52 -9.06 -1.53 1.66
C SER A 52 -10.21 -1.18 2.61
N GLY A 53 -10.17 -0.01 3.25
CA GLY A 53 -11.12 0.32 4.31
C GLY A 53 -11.10 -0.71 5.43
N ASP A 54 -12.28 -1.26 5.76
CA ASP A 54 -12.45 -2.34 6.75
C ASP A 54 -12.33 -3.75 6.17
N HIS A 55 -11.92 -3.88 4.91
CA HIS A 55 -11.92 -5.17 4.21
C HIS A 55 -10.50 -5.67 3.98
N LEU A 56 -10.27 -6.95 4.31
CA LEU A 56 -9.11 -7.70 3.84
C LEU A 56 -9.50 -8.50 2.60
N TYR A 57 -8.72 -8.35 1.54
CA TYR A 57 -9.03 -8.93 0.24
C TYR A 57 -7.81 -9.52 -0.47
N ARG A 58 -8.05 -10.49 -1.34
CA ARG A 58 -7.08 -10.91 -2.37
C ARG A 58 -7.73 -11.21 -3.72
N PRO A 59 -7.07 -10.90 -4.85
CA PRO A 59 -7.48 -11.41 -6.14
C PRO A 59 -7.59 -12.94 -6.13
N HIS A 60 -8.67 -13.44 -6.71
CA HIS A 60 -8.99 -14.86 -6.77
C HIS A 60 -9.64 -15.20 -8.12
N CYS A 61 -9.06 -14.70 -9.22
CA CYS A 61 -9.55 -14.89 -10.57
C CYS A 61 -9.46 -16.36 -11.00
N GLN A 62 -10.46 -16.87 -11.73
CA GLN A 62 -10.48 -18.27 -12.17
C GLN A 62 -9.45 -18.58 -13.27
N ARG A 63 -9.16 -17.62 -14.16
CA ARG A 63 -8.32 -17.82 -15.36
C ARG A 63 -7.06 -16.97 -15.39
N CYS A 64 -6.85 -16.12 -14.38
CA CYS A 64 -5.75 -15.15 -14.35
C CYS A 64 -5.02 -15.19 -13.01
N SER A 65 -3.68 -15.10 -13.06
CA SER A 65 -2.79 -15.08 -11.89
C SER A 65 -1.82 -13.89 -11.93
N ALA A 66 -2.17 -12.83 -12.68
CA ALA A 66 -1.28 -11.71 -12.94
C ALA A 66 -1.00 -10.81 -11.72
N CYS A 67 -1.92 -10.78 -10.74
CA CYS A 67 -1.75 -10.01 -9.50
C CYS A 67 -0.83 -10.74 -8.52
N ILE A 68 0.46 -10.39 -8.54
CA ILE A 68 1.48 -11.04 -7.71
C ILE A 68 1.77 -10.18 -6.47
N PRO A 69 1.48 -10.65 -5.25
CA PRO A 69 1.83 -9.92 -4.03
C PRO A 69 3.34 -9.64 -3.97
N ALA A 70 3.69 -8.41 -3.61
CA ALA A 70 5.07 -7.94 -3.58
C ALA A 70 5.43 -7.33 -2.22
N ARG A 71 6.66 -7.57 -1.74
CA ARG A 71 7.22 -6.93 -0.55
C ARG A 71 8.72 -6.67 -0.69
N ILE A 72 9.23 -5.70 0.04
CA ILE A 72 10.67 -5.40 0.12
C ILE A 72 11.17 -5.94 1.46
N PRO A 73 12.08 -6.94 1.49
CA PRO A 73 12.70 -7.37 2.73
C PRO A 73 13.68 -6.31 3.24
N VAL A 74 13.70 -6.11 4.56
CA VAL A 74 14.38 -4.98 5.22
C VAL A 74 15.85 -5.29 5.56
N ASP A 75 16.24 -6.57 5.62
CA ASP A 75 17.55 -6.97 6.14
C ASP A 75 18.75 -6.53 5.26
N ALA A 76 18.55 -6.05 4.02
CA ALA A 76 19.62 -5.44 3.19
C ALA A 76 19.15 -4.66 1.92
N PRO A 77 18.45 -3.52 2.02
CA PRO A 77 18.08 -2.74 0.83
C PRO A 77 19.32 -2.11 0.18
N ALA A 78 19.68 -2.58 -1.01
CA ALA A 78 20.75 -2.00 -1.81
C ALA A 78 20.25 -0.73 -2.52
N LEU A 79 20.35 0.41 -1.84
CA LEU A 79 19.85 1.67 -2.39
C LEU A 79 20.62 2.09 -3.66
N SER A 80 19.89 2.24 -4.75
CA SER A 80 20.42 2.74 -6.02
C SER A 80 20.88 4.20 -5.90
N ARG A 81 21.71 4.67 -6.84
CA ARG A 81 22.13 6.09 -6.90
C ARG A 81 20.93 7.04 -6.98
N GLN A 82 19.87 6.64 -7.69
CA GLN A 82 18.64 7.43 -7.79
C GLN A 82 17.90 7.48 -6.45
N GLN A 83 17.76 6.35 -5.76
CA GLN A 83 17.10 6.28 -4.44
C GLN A 83 17.85 7.12 -3.41
N LYS A 84 19.18 7.05 -3.39
CA LYS A 84 20.03 7.91 -2.54
C LYS A 84 19.82 9.41 -2.81
N ARG A 85 19.67 9.81 -4.07
CA ARG A 85 19.36 11.21 -4.44
C ARG A 85 17.97 11.63 -3.98
N ILE A 86 16.97 10.74 -4.08
CA ILE A 86 15.60 11.01 -3.61
C ILE A 86 15.60 11.22 -2.10
N LEU A 87 16.28 10.36 -1.33
CA LEU A 87 16.43 10.54 0.12
C LEU A 87 17.10 11.89 0.45
N LYS A 88 18.23 12.20 -0.20
CA LYS A 88 18.94 13.47 0.02
C LYS A 88 18.07 14.69 -0.28
N ARG A 89 17.28 14.65 -1.36
CA ARG A 89 16.42 15.77 -1.78
C ARG A 89 15.29 16.07 -0.80
N ASN A 90 14.86 15.08 -0.03
CA ASN A 90 13.75 15.19 0.90
C ASN A 90 14.22 15.16 2.37
N ALA A 91 15.52 15.36 2.61
CA ALA A 91 16.09 15.39 3.96
C ALA A 91 15.63 16.61 4.79
N ASP A 92 15.05 17.61 4.14
CA ASP A 92 14.40 18.78 4.72
C ASP A 92 12.99 18.48 5.25
N LEU A 93 12.38 17.36 4.85
CA LEU A 93 11.02 17.01 5.27
C LEU A 93 10.99 16.49 6.71
N GLN A 94 10.11 17.07 7.50
CA GLN A 94 9.72 16.56 8.81
C GLN A 94 8.63 15.50 8.63
N PHE A 95 8.57 14.51 9.51
CA PHE A 95 7.48 13.54 9.51
C PHE A 95 6.68 13.56 10.82
N ARG A 96 5.40 13.24 10.73
CA ARG A 96 4.54 12.97 11.89
C ARG A 96 3.86 11.61 11.70
N CYS A 97 3.84 10.81 12.76
CA CYS A 97 3.08 9.57 12.83
C CYS A 97 1.81 9.83 13.63
N VAL A 98 0.65 9.77 12.99
CA VAL A 98 -0.65 10.05 13.61
C VAL A 98 -1.63 8.91 13.35
N ARG A 99 -2.67 8.80 14.18
CA ARG A 99 -3.80 7.92 13.86
C ARG A 99 -4.58 8.51 12.68
N PRO A 100 -5.15 7.67 11.79
CA PRO A 100 -6.04 8.13 10.75
C PRO A 100 -7.17 8.97 11.33
N ALA A 101 -7.25 10.21 10.90
CA ALA A 101 -8.32 11.13 11.23
C ALA A 101 -8.60 11.99 10.01
N PHE A 102 -9.86 12.34 9.82
CA PHE A 102 -10.22 13.26 8.75
C PHE A 102 -9.73 14.67 9.10
N SER A 103 -9.16 15.34 8.09
CA SER A 103 -8.98 16.79 8.11
C SER A 103 -9.18 17.33 6.70
N GLU A 104 -9.61 18.58 6.60
CA GLU A 104 -9.76 19.23 5.30
C GLU A 104 -8.41 19.35 4.58
N GLU A 105 -7.30 19.61 5.30
CA GLU A 105 -5.96 19.65 4.70
C GLU A 105 -5.58 18.32 4.03
N LEU A 106 -5.83 17.18 4.71
CA LEU A 106 -5.58 15.84 4.15
C LEU A 106 -6.45 15.59 2.92
N TYR A 107 -7.73 15.93 2.99
CA TYR A 107 -8.66 15.73 1.89
C TYR A 107 -8.31 16.59 0.67
N THR A 108 -7.94 17.86 0.86
CA THR A 108 -7.50 18.74 -0.23
C THR A 108 -6.28 18.19 -0.94
N LEU A 109 -5.29 17.68 -0.20
CA LEU A 109 -4.12 17.03 -0.79
C LEU A 109 -4.50 15.76 -1.58
N TYR A 110 -5.37 14.93 -1.00
CA TYR A 110 -5.89 13.72 -1.65
C TYR A 110 -6.64 14.06 -2.95
N ALA A 111 -7.57 15.02 -2.92
CA ALA A 111 -8.37 15.40 -4.08
C ALA A 111 -7.49 15.93 -5.22
N SER A 112 -6.56 16.85 -4.92
CA SER A 112 -5.58 17.37 -5.90
C SER A 112 -4.73 16.24 -6.50
N TYR A 113 -4.30 15.28 -5.68
CA TYR A 113 -3.57 14.12 -6.15
C TYR A 113 -4.39 13.25 -7.12
N ILE A 114 -5.64 12.91 -6.76
CA ILE A 114 -6.52 12.10 -7.60
C ILE A 114 -6.82 12.81 -8.93
N GLU A 115 -7.20 14.09 -8.88
CA GLU A 115 -7.54 14.88 -10.07
C GLU A 115 -6.37 14.96 -11.07
N LYS A 116 -5.14 15.13 -10.58
CA LYS A 116 -3.98 15.29 -11.47
C LYS A 116 -3.30 13.98 -11.87
N ARG A 117 -3.41 12.93 -11.06
CA ARG A 117 -2.64 11.67 -11.27
C ARG A 117 -3.51 10.46 -11.60
N HIS A 118 -4.79 10.48 -11.28
CA HIS A 118 -5.70 9.33 -11.39
C HIS A 118 -7.11 9.72 -11.88
N ALA A 119 -7.21 10.71 -12.77
CA ALA A 119 -8.48 11.09 -13.39
C ALA A 119 -9.13 9.96 -14.21
N ASP A 120 -8.37 8.92 -14.54
CA ASP A 120 -8.78 7.73 -15.29
C ASP A 120 -9.11 6.51 -14.40
N GLY A 121 -9.13 6.67 -13.07
CA GLY A 121 -9.27 5.57 -12.11
C GLY A 121 -10.56 5.61 -11.29
N ASP A 122 -10.86 4.50 -10.61
CA ASP A 122 -12.06 4.28 -9.79
C ASP A 122 -12.23 5.24 -8.60
N MET A 123 -11.20 6.03 -8.29
CA MET A 123 -11.23 7.07 -7.25
C MET A 123 -11.60 8.46 -7.79
N TYR A 124 -11.81 8.59 -9.10
CA TYR A 124 -12.22 9.84 -9.73
C TYR A 124 -13.73 9.85 -10.01
N PRO A 125 -14.44 10.97 -9.74
CA PRO A 125 -13.98 12.17 -9.04
C PRO A 125 -13.76 11.90 -7.54
N PRO A 126 -12.80 12.59 -6.88
CA PRO A 126 -12.54 12.38 -5.47
C PRO A 126 -13.75 12.81 -4.63
N SER A 127 -14.09 12.00 -3.63
CA SER A 127 -15.17 12.32 -2.67
C SER A 127 -14.70 12.17 -1.23
N ARG A 128 -15.24 13.02 -0.33
CA ARG A 128 -14.98 12.93 1.11
C ARG A 128 -15.45 11.61 1.69
N GLU A 129 -16.57 11.09 1.19
CA GLU A 129 -17.12 9.79 1.61
C GLU A 129 -16.15 8.65 1.27
N GLN A 130 -15.69 8.58 0.01
CA GLN A 130 -14.71 7.58 -0.40
C GLN A 130 -13.39 7.71 0.36
N PHE A 131 -12.90 8.94 0.58
CA PHE A 131 -11.69 9.18 1.38
C PHE A 131 -11.83 8.62 2.80
N ASN A 132 -12.97 8.86 3.45
CA ASN A 132 -13.22 8.38 4.81
C ASN A 132 -13.36 6.85 4.87
N THR A 133 -14.15 6.26 3.98
CA THR A 133 -14.38 4.80 3.97
C THR A 133 -13.14 4.03 3.57
N PHE A 134 -12.28 4.60 2.72
CA PHE A 134 -11.05 3.95 2.26
C PHE A 134 -9.89 4.11 3.25
N LEU A 135 -9.61 5.34 3.73
CA LEU A 135 -8.36 5.67 4.42
C LEU A 135 -8.54 5.98 5.91
N VAL A 136 -9.65 6.61 6.31
CA VAL A 136 -9.88 7.10 7.68
C VAL A 136 -10.59 6.02 8.50
N ARG A 137 -9.88 4.92 8.76
CA ARG A 137 -10.39 3.81 9.57
C ARG A 137 -9.71 3.80 10.95
N ASP A 138 -10.53 3.69 12.00
CA ASP A 138 -10.05 3.55 13.38
C ASP A 138 -9.59 2.12 13.64
N LEU A 139 -8.41 1.79 13.09
CA LEU A 139 -7.76 0.51 13.27
C LEU A 139 -6.51 0.70 14.12
N PRO A 140 -6.28 -0.11 15.16
CA PRO A 140 -5.20 0.10 16.13
C PRO A 140 -3.81 0.05 15.49
N PHE A 141 -3.67 -0.66 14.36
CA PHE A 141 -2.43 -0.79 13.59
C PHE A 141 -2.30 0.23 12.45
N SER A 142 -3.34 0.98 12.07
CA SER A 142 -3.28 1.92 10.95
C SER A 142 -2.66 3.25 11.38
N ARG A 143 -1.78 3.80 10.56
CA ARG A 143 -1.08 5.08 10.79
C ARG A 143 -1.04 5.90 9.52
N PHE A 144 -1.12 7.22 9.69
CA PHE A 144 -0.74 8.18 8.66
C PHE A 144 0.66 8.69 9.00
N TYR A 145 1.58 8.50 8.06
CA TYR A 145 2.88 9.15 8.08
C TYR A 145 2.81 10.40 7.19
N GLU A 146 2.67 11.55 7.82
CA GLU A 146 2.59 12.85 7.18
C GLU A 146 3.99 13.42 6.98
N PHE A 147 4.34 13.79 5.75
CA PHE A 147 5.58 14.46 5.41
C PHE A 147 5.33 15.94 5.17
N ARG A 148 6.03 16.79 5.91
CA ARG A 148 5.77 18.24 5.98
C ARG A 148 7.05 19.03 5.76
N LEU A 149 6.95 20.15 5.05
CA LEU A 149 8.00 21.15 4.88
C LEU A 149 7.53 22.46 5.51
N ASP A 150 8.24 22.95 6.52
CA ASP A 150 7.88 24.19 7.22
C ASP A 150 6.39 24.25 7.64
N GLY A 151 5.86 23.10 8.09
CA GLY A 151 4.46 22.94 8.50
C GLY A 151 3.48 22.58 7.39
N ARG A 152 3.78 22.85 6.12
CA ARG A 152 2.93 22.49 4.96
C ARG A 152 2.96 20.99 4.71
N LEU A 153 1.80 20.36 4.63
CA LEU A 153 1.68 18.95 4.27
C LEU A 153 1.98 18.72 2.78
N LEU A 154 2.96 17.85 2.48
CA LEU A 154 3.35 17.53 1.11
C LEU A 154 3.03 16.09 0.70
N ALA A 155 3.05 15.14 1.62
CA ALA A 155 2.72 13.76 1.32
C ALA A 155 2.19 13.03 2.54
N VAL A 156 1.41 11.98 2.30
CA VAL A 156 0.93 11.06 3.32
C VAL A 156 1.11 9.64 2.84
N ALA A 157 1.76 8.81 3.66
CA ALA A 157 1.75 7.37 3.50
C ALA A 157 0.77 6.75 4.51
N VAL A 158 -0.33 6.20 4.02
CA VAL A 158 -1.27 5.41 4.81
C VAL A 158 -0.71 4.00 4.94
N THR A 159 -0.36 3.63 6.16
CA THR A 159 0.46 2.45 6.44
C THR A 159 -0.12 1.67 7.61
N ASP A 160 -0.27 0.37 7.45
CA ASP A 160 -0.61 -0.53 8.54
C ASP A 160 0.67 -1.10 9.16
N VAL A 161 0.83 -0.97 10.47
CA VAL A 161 1.98 -1.48 11.23
C VAL A 161 1.62 -2.86 11.77
N LEU A 162 2.14 -3.90 11.14
CA LEU A 162 1.85 -5.30 11.48
C LEU A 162 3.07 -5.98 12.13
N PRO A 163 2.88 -7.02 12.96
CA PRO A 163 3.97 -7.80 13.54
C PRO A 163 5.03 -8.30 12.54
N ASN A 164 4.65 -8.56 11.29
CA ASN A 164 5.55 -9.07 10.25
C ASN A 164 6.07 -7.99 9.28
N GLY A 165 5.61 -6.75 9.36
CA GLY A 165 6.00 -5.71 8.39
C GLY A 165 5.11 -4.46 8.39
N LEU A 166 5.53 -3.49 7.61
CA LEU A 166 4.68 -2.35 7.23
C LEU A 166 3.89 -2.72 5.97
N SER A 167 2.59 -2.53 5.97
CA SER A 167 1.78 -2.65 4.75
C SER A 167 1.42 -1.27 4.22
N ALA A 168 2.00 -0.91 3.07
CA ALA A 168 1.69 0.33 2.37
C ALA A 168 0.30 0.21 1.73
N VAL A 169 -0.70 0.88 2.32
CA VAL A 169 -2.09 0.85 1.86
C VAL A 169 -2.30 1.82 0.72
N TYR A 170 -1.88 3.08 0.93
CA TYR A 170 -2.02 4.13 -0.07
C TYR A 170 -1.03 5.27 0.18
N THR A 171 -0.65 5.97 -0.89
CA THR A 171 0.20 7.16 -0.80
C THR A 171 -0.38 8.25 -1.69
N PHE A 172 -0.65 9.42 -1.11
CA PHE A 172 -1.06 10.62 -1.83
C PHE A 172 -0.12 11.78 -1.47
N TYR A 173 0.12 12.67 -2.41
CA TYR A 173 1.14 13.71 -2.28
C TYR A 173 0.88 14.88 -3.21
N ASP A 174 1.55 16.00 -2.94
CA ASP A 174 1.41 17.23 -3.70
C ASP A 174 1.95 17.01 -5.14
N PRO A 175 1.07 17.02 -6.15
CA PRO A 175 1.48 16.79 -7.53
C PRO A 175 2.36 17.91 -8.09
N GLU A 176 2.40 19.10 -7.48
CA GLU A 176 3.30 20.19 -7.90
C GLU A 176 4.76 19.95 -7.49
N GLU A 177 5.00 19.03 -6.54
CA GLU A 177 6.32 18.68 -6.05
C GLU A 177 6.95 17.50 -6.82
N GLU A 178 6.72 17.40 -8.14
CA GLU A 178 7.19 16.26 -8.96
C GLU A 178 8.70 16.03 -8.82
N ARG A 179 9.47 17.11 -8.74
CA ARG A 179 10.94 17.08 -8.57
C ARG A 179 11.35 16.33 -7.30
N ARG A 180 10.54 16.35 -6.25
CA ARG A 180 10.81 15.65 -4.98
C ARG A 180 10.61 14.14 -5.11
N SER A 181 9.82 13.67 -6.07
CA SER A 181 9.48 12.26 -6.24
C SER A 181 8.85 11.65 -4.98
N LEU A 182 7.90 12.37 -4.37
CA LEU A 182 7.33 12.08 -3.05
C LEU A 182 6.76 10.66 -2.90
N GLY A 183 6.13 10.12 -3.95
CA GLY A 183 5.64 8.73 -3.92
C GLY A 183 6.76 7.69 -3.74
N ARG A 184 7.91 7.89 -4.39
CA ARG A 184 9.10 7.01 -4.22
C ARG A 184 9.79 7.26 -2.89
N TYR A 185 9.86 8.53 -2.48
CA TYR A 185 10.38 8.89 -1.17
C TYR A 185 9.60 8.21 -0.04
N ALA A 186 8.27 8.21 -0.08
CA ALA A 186 7.42 7.56 0.92
C ALA A 186 7.69 6.06 1.06
N ILE A 187 8.01 5.35 -0.03
CA ILE A 187 8.39 3.94 0.01
C ILE A 187 9.78 3.78 0.64
N LEU A 188 10.76 4.58 0.22
CA LEU A 188 12.12 4.55 0.78
C LEU A 188 12.12 4.87 2.28
N TRP A 189 11.30 5.84 2.69
CA TRP A 189 11.11 6.18 4.09
C TRP A 189 10.51 5.02 4.87
N GLN A 190 9.46 4.37 4.35
CA GLN A 190 8.86 3.19 5.00
C GLN A 190 9.85 2.02 5.13
N ILE A 191 10.77 1.82 4.18
CA ILE A 191 11.84 0.81 4.31
C ILE A 191 12.74 1.15 5.52
N GLY A 192 13.14 2.42 5.65
CA GLY A 192 13.92 2.88 6.80
C GLY A 192 13.15 2.77 8.12
N GLU A 193 11.86 3.09 8.12
CA GLU A 193 11.00 2.98 9.30
C GLU A 193 10.78 1.53 9.72
N ALA A 194 10.56 0.63 8.77
CA ALA A 194 10.46 -0.80 9.05
C ALA A 194 11.75 -1.32 9.70
N ALA A 195 12.92 -0.89 9.20
CA ALA A 195 14.21 -1.21 9.81
C ALA A 195 14.32 -0.67 11.24
N ARG A 196 13.94 0.59 11.46
CA ARG A 196 13.95 1.24 12.79
C ARG A 196 13.06 0.52 13.79
N LEU A 197 11.93 -0.02 13.32
CA LEU A 197 10.97 -0.79 14.14
C LEU A 197 11.36 -2.27 14.29
N GLY A 198 12.44 -2.75 13.67
CA GLY A 198 12.84 -4.16 13.70
C GLY A 198 11.92 -5.09 12.91
N LEU A 199 11.14 -4.54 11.97
CA LEU A 199 10.21 -5.27 11.11
C LEU A 199 10.91 -5.85 9.89
N LYS A 200 10.35 -6.95 9.35
CA LYS A 200 11.02 -7.76 8.33
C LYS A 200 10.79 -7.31 6.90
N ALA A 201 9.66 -6.66 6.61
CA ALA A 201 9.30 -6.30 5.25
C ALA A 201 8.43 -5.04 5.15
N VAL A 202 8.43 -4.44 3.97
CA VAL A 202 7.42 -3.48 3.52
C VAL A 202 6.59 -4.12 2.41
N TYR A 203 5.32 -4.39 2.67
CA TYR A 203 4.36 -4.91 1.70
C TYR A 203 3.86 -3.81 0.78
N LEU A 204 4.02 -3.99 -0.53
CA LEU A 204 3.71 -2.99 -1.55
C LEU A 204 2.42 -3.31 -2.34
N GLY A 205 1.53 -4.15 -1.83
CA GLY A 205 0.36 -4.60 -2.59
C GLY A 205 0.71 -5.60 -3.69
N TYR A 206 0.06 -5.48 -4.86
CA TYR A 206 0.25 -6.39 -6.00
C TYR A 206 1.09 -5.77 -7.12
N TRP A 207 1.98 -6.55 -7.70
CA TRP A 207 2.69 -6.27 -8.94
C TRP A 207 2.01 -7.03 -10.08
N ILE A 208 1.81 -6.36 -11.21
CA ILE A 208 1.21 -6.95 -12.41
C ILE A 208 2.19 -6.72 -13.56
N LYS A 209 2.57 -7.81 -14.23
CA LYS A 209 3.48 -7.75 -15.37
C LYS A 209 2.88 -6.87 -16.46
N ASN A 210 3.71 -6.02 -17.08
CA ASN A 210 3.34 -5.08 -18.14
C ASN A 210 2.34 -3.97 -17.72
N CYS A 211 2.01 -3.81 -16.43
CA CYS A 211 1.23 -2.69 -15.96
C CYS A 211 2.13 -1.48 -15.66
N ARG A 212 2.05 -0.43 -16.50
CA ARG A 212 2.88 0.79 -16.34
C ARG A 212 2.77 1.42 -14.94
N LYS A 213 1.57 1.41 -14.34
CA LYS A 213 1.32 1.94 -12.98
C LYS A 213 2.06 1.12 -11.89
N MET A 214 2.51 -0.10 -12.17
CA MET A 214 3.14 -1.02 -11.20
C MET A 214 4.63 -1.30 -11.46
N ASN A 215 5.18 -0.86 -12.60
CA ASN A 215 6.58 -1.11 -12.96
C ASN A 215 7.61 -0.62 -11.93
N TYR A 216 7.27 0.43 -11.17
CA TYR A 216 8.19 1.03 -10.22
C TYR A 216 8.55 0.07 -9.06
N LYS A 217 7.70 -0.91 -8.73
CA LYS A 217 7.91 -1.80 -7.56
C LYS A 217 9.17 -2.65 -7.72
N THR A 218 9.45 -3.12 -8.93
CA THR A 218 10.63 -3.94 -9.21
C THR A 218 11.94 -3.15 -9.22
N GLU A 219 11.89 -1.83 -9.06
CA GLU A 219 13.10 -0.99 -8.93
C GLU A 219 13.66 -0.95 -7.50
N TYR A 220 12.90 -1.45 -6.52
CA TYR A 220 13.40 -1.65 -5.16
C TYR A 220 14.00 -3.04 -5.07
N ARG A 221 15.30 -3.13 -4.82
CA ARG A 221 16.05 -4.39 -4.77
C ARG A 221 16.72 -4.59 -3.41
N PRO A 222 16.67 -5.80 -2.83
CA PRO A 222 15.85 -6.93 -3.28
C PRO A 222 14.34 -6.67 -3.14
N ILE A 223 13.53 -7.35 -3.94
CA ILE A 223 12.07 -7.44 -3.79
C ILE A 223 11.68 -8.90 -3.79
N GLU A 224 10.71 -9.26 -2.97
CA GLU A 224 10.14 -10.59 -2.92
C GLU A 224 8.75 -10.58 -3.56
N LEU A 225 8.50 -11.60 -4.38
CA LEU A 225 7.24 -11.83 -5.06
C LEU A 225 6.63 -13.14 -4.56
N LEU A 226 5.35 -13.15 -4.21
CA LEU A 226 4.67 -14.37 -3.78
C LEU A 226 4.26 -15.20 -5.00
N VAL A 227 5.03 -16.24 -5.31
CA VAL A 227 4.82 -17.14 -6.45
C VAL A 227 4.65 -18.57 -5.92
N ASN A 228 3.59 -19.26 -6.34
CA ASN A 228 3.28 -20.62 -5.88
C ASN A 228 3.30 -20.75 -4.34
N GLN A 229 2.73 -19.76 -3.65
CA GLN A 229 2.67 -19.67 -2.18
C GLN A 229 4.04 -19.60 -1.49
N ARG A 230 5.07 -19.16 -2.21
CA ARG A 230 6.42 -18.96 -1.67
C ARG A 230 6.93 -17.58 -2.07
N TRP A 231 7.57 -16.91 -1.12
CA TRP A 231 8.26 -15.65 -1.40
C TRP A 231 9.55 -15.95 -2.17
N VAL A 232 9.65 -15.42 -3.38
CA VAL A 232 10.81 -15.56 -4.26
C VAL A 232 11.52 -14.23 -4.37
N THR A 233 12.78 -14.18 -4.00
CA THR A 233 13.62 -12.97 -4.07
C THR A 233 14.06 -12.71 -5.51
N LEU A 234 13.83 -11.48 -5.96
CA LEU A 234 14.38 -10.93 -7.19
C LEU A 234 15.37 -9.83 -6.80
N SER A 235 16.65 -10.16 -6.93
CA SER A 235 17.81 -9.30 -6.68
C SER A 235 18.01 -8.24 -7.75
#